data_AF-A0A816U0R8-F1
#
_entry.id   AF-A0A816U0R8-F1
#
_cell.length_a   1.000
_cell.length_b   1.000
_cell.length_c   1.000
_cell.angle_alpha   90.00
_cell.angle_beta   90.00
_cell.angle_gamma   90.00
#
_symmetry.space_group_name_H-M   'P 1'
#
loop_
_entity.id
_entity.type
_entity.pdbx_description
1 polymer ?
#
loop_
_entity_poly.entity_id
_entity_poly.type
_entity_poly.pdbx_seq_one_letter_code
_entity_poly.pdbx_strand_id
1 'polypeptide(L)'
;MKLDDIQSSIPIYLSAIKAVSQIGDYSKAQSIVKQIPDCLLVENQIPGALIDLWGKVGSVDEAKLIFDKIRQPNAIEYTIMVNSYGLNGMGMQAIALFHQIPRELLGEATYVCALNACSHSGLVGEARLIFKNIEMKTMRIYSTMIDCLSRASAFDQAQELIDEYERNHSPESTMY
;
A
#
# COMPACT_ATOMS: atom_id res chain seq x y z
N MET A 1 -5.06 29.60 -20.22
CA MET A 1 -5.90 28.42 -19.95
C MET A 1 -6.52 28.61 -18.58
N LYS A 2 -7.84 28.53 -18.42
CA LYS A 2 -8.45 28.73 -17.09
C LYS A 2 -8.16 27.52 -16.20
N LEU A 3 -8.09 27.69 -14.88
CA LEU A 3 -7.87 26.58 -13.95
C LEU A 3 -8.91 25.46 -14.13
N ASP A 4 -10.16 25.83 -14.43
CA ASP A 4 -11.26 24.90 -14.68
C ASP A 4 -11.01 24.01 -15.92
N ASP A 5 -10.41 24.56 -16.97
CA ASP A 5 -10.05 23.81 -18.18
C ASP A 5 -8.94 22.79 -17.86
N ILE A 6 -8.01 23.14 -16.96
CA ILE A 6 -6.91 22.26 -16.53
C ILE A 6 -7.44 21.13 -15.65
N GLN A 7 -8.31 21.43 -14.68
CA GLN A 7 -8.88 20.41 -13.79
C GLN A 7 -9.74 19.39 -14.56
N SER A 8 -10.41 19.83 -15.63
CA SER A 8 -11.19 18.96 -16.52
C SER A 8 -10.34 17.87 -17.22
N SER A 9 -9.02 18.03 -17.27
CA SER A 9 -8.09 17.07 -17.90
C SER A 9 -7.56 15.98 -16.97
N ILE A 10 -7.82 16.06 -15.65
CA ILE A 10 -7.32 15.09 -14.64
C ILE A 10 -7.60 13.62 -15.02
N PRO A 11 -8.81 13.23 -15.48
CA PRO A 11 -9.09 11.84 -15.83
C PRO A 11 -8.22 11.29 -16.97
N ILE A 12 -7.81 12.15 -17.90
CA ILE A 12 -6.93 11.78 -19.02
C ILE A 12 -5.56 11.39 -18.48
N TYR A 13 -4.98 12.23 -17.62
CA TYR A 13 -3.68 11.97 -17.00
C TYR A 13 -3.71 10.75 -16.09
N LEU A 14 -4.75 10.57 -15.28
CA LEU A 14 -4.90 9.37 -14.44
C LEU A 14 -4.95 8.08 -15.27
N SER A 15 -5.66 8.10 -16.39
CA SER A 15 -5.73 6.95 -17.31
C SER A 15 -4.37 6.64 -17.93
N ALA A 16 -3.63 7.67 -18.34
CA ALA A 16 -2.30 7.53 -18.93
C ALA A 16 -1.27 7.02 -17.90
N ILE A 17 -1.28 7.57 -16.68
CA ILE A 17 -0.44 7.12 -15.55
C ILE A 17 -0.71 5.65 -15.25
N LYS A 18 -1.99 5.25 -15.14
CA LYS A 18 -2.38 3.86 -14.87
C LYS A 18 -1.87 2.90 -15.95
N ALA A 19 -1.96 3.29 -17.23
CA ALA A 19 -1.47 2.46 -18.33
C ALA A 19 0.04 2.21 -18.22
N VAL A 20 0.84 3.23 -17.90
CA VAL A 20 2.31 3.07 -17.80
C VAL A 20 2.73 2.39 -16.50
N SER A 21 2.00 2.62 -15.41
CA SER A 21 2.17 1.94 -14.13
C SER A 21 2.10 0.41 -14.27
N GLN A 22 1.26 -0.10 -15.18
CA GLN A 22 1.16 -1.54 -15.47
C GLN A 22 2.31 -2.08 -16.34
N ILE A 23 2.92 -1.24 -17.16
CA ILE A 23 4.00 -1.65 -18.07
C ILE A 23 5.33 -1.77 -17.30
N GLY A 24 5.54 -0.95 -16.27
CA GLY A 24 6.79 -0.96 -15.51
C GLY A 24 7.97 -0.28 -16.23
N ASP A 25 7.71 0.51 -17.29
CA ASP A 25 8.75 1.15 -18.11
C ASP A 25 9.06 2.57 -17.62
N TYR A 26 10.27 2.73 -17.06
CA TYR A 26 10.75 4.00 -16.52
C TYR A 26 10.79 5.14 -17.55
N SER A 27 11.18 4.86 -18.80
CA SER A 27 11.30 5.90 -19.82
C SER A 27 9.93 6.46 -20.21
N LYS A 28 8.93 5.57 -20.30
CA LYS A 28 7.54 5.97 -20.54
C LYS A 28 6.97 6.71 -19.34
N ALA A 29 7.28 6.28 -18.11
CA ALA A 29 6.83 6.95 -16.90
C ALA A 29 7.34 8.40 -16.86
N GLN A 30 8.64 8.61 -17.09
CA GLN A 30 9.21 9.95 -17.19
C GLN A 30 8.57 10.80 -18.29
N SER A 31 8.30 10.22 -19.45
CA SER A 31 7.69 10.94 -20.58
C SER A 31 6.28 11.47 -20.25
N ILE A 32 5.45 10.65 -19.60
CA ILE A 32 4.11 11.07 -19.18
C ILE A 32 4.19 12.13 -18.07
N VAL A 33 5.05 11.92 -17.07
CA VAL A 33 5.15 12.86 -15.94
C VAL A 33 5.57 14.26 -16.40
N LYS A 34 6.46 14.37 -17.40
CA LYS A 34 6.84 15.66 -18.00
C LYS A 34 5.70 16.40 -18.71
N GLN A 35 4.61 15.70 -19.08
CA GLN A 35 3.45 16.29 -19.75
C GLN A 35 2.37 16.76 -18.76
N ILE A 36 2.52 16.44 -17.48
CA ILE A 36 1.57 16.83 -16.43
C ILE A 36 1.89 18.26 -15.99
N PRO A 37 0.93 19.20 -16.03
CA PRO A 37 1.12 20.54 -15.50
C PRO A 37 1.44 20.53 -14.00
N ASP A 38 2.37 21.38 -13.57
CA ASP A 38 2.79 21.47 -12.16
C ASP A 38 1.63 21.75 -11.19
N CYS A 39 0.61 22.48 -11.63
CA CYS A 39 -0.59 22.75 -10.82
C CYS A 39 -1.43 21.51 -10.53
N LEU A 40 -1.29 20.43 -11.30
CA LEU A 40 -1.93 19.14 -11.02
C LEU A 40 -1.12 18.28 -10.06
N LEU A 41 0.10 18.68 -9.67
CA LEU A 41 0.93 17.94 -8.72
C LEU A 41 0.60 18.23 -7.25
N VAL A 42 -0.48 18.98 -6.98
CA VAL A 42 -0.91 19.36 -5.64
C VAL A 42 -2.42 19.19 -5.45
N GLU A 43 -2.82 18.79 -4.24
CA GLU A 43 -4.21 18.81 -3.74
C GLU A 43 -5.27 18.12 -4.63
N ASN A 44 -4.90 17.01 -5.29
CA ASN A 44 -5.83 16.17 -6.06
C ASN A 44 -5.34 14.70 -6.11
N GLN A 45 -5.88 13.89 -7.03
CA GLN A 45 -5.61 12.44 -7.13
C GLN A 45 -4.31 12.09 -7.88
N ILE A 46 -3.75 13.03 -8.66
CA ILE A 46 -2.56 12.82 -9.47
C ILE A 46 -1.32 12.48 -8.61
N PRO A 47 -1.00 13.18 -7.50
CA PRO A 47 0.12 12.82 -6.64
C PRO A 47 0.09 11.35 -6.18
N GLY A 48 -1.07 10.87 -5.70
CA GLY A 48 -1.24 9.47 -5.30
C GLY A 48 -0.99 8.50 -6.46
N ALA A 49 -1.50 8.80 -7.65
CA ALA A 49 -1.26 8.00 -8.85
C ALA A 49 0.21 8.00 -9.29
N LEU A 50 0.92 9.11 -9.12
CA LEU A 50 2.35 9.21 -9.42
C LEU A 50 3.21 8.45 -8.41
N ILE A 51 2.86 8.46 -7.12
CA ILE A 51 3.53 7.64 -6.11
C ILE A 51 3.39 6.15 -6.47
N ASP A 52 2.19 5.70 -6.83
CA ASP A 52 1.94 4.30 -7.26
C ASP A 52 2.73 3.94 -8.53
N LEU A 53 2.75 4.84 -9.53
CA LEU A 53 3.54 4.68 -10.75
C LEU A 53 5.03 4.48 -10.42
N TRP A 54 5.61 5.41 -9.67
CA TRP A 54 7.04 5.39 -9.36
C TRP A 54 7.42 4.16 -8.51
N GLY A 55 6.56 3.78 -7.56
CA GLY A 55 6.73 2.54 -6.80
C GLY A 55 6.79 1.30 -7.70
N LYS A 56 5.90 1.18 -8.69
CA LYS A 56 5.84 0.00 -9.57
C LYS A 56 6.95 -0.07 -10.62
N VAL A 57 7.49 1.07 -11.06
CA VAL A 57 8.65 1.10 -11.97
C VAL A 57 9.99 0.97 -11.24
N GLY A 58 9.97 0.84 -9.90
CA GLY A 58 11.16 0.63 -9.08
C GLY A 58 11.88 1.89 -8.62
N SER A 59 11.26 3.05 -8.80
CA SER A 59 11.83 4.38 -8.57
C SER A 59 11.28 4.99 -7.29
N VAL A 60 11.59 4.37 -6.17
CA VAL A 60 11.00 4.72 -4.87
C VAL A 60 11.41 6.13 -4.41
N ASP A 61 12.58 6.61 -4.80
CA ASP A 61 13.04 7.96 -4.48
C ASP A 61 12.12 9.01 -5.11
N GLU A 62 11.73 8.85 -6.38
CA GLU A 62 10.75 9.70 -7.05
C GLU A 62 9.37 9.63 -6.39
N ALA A 63 8.93 8.43 -5.96
CA ALA A 63 7.69 8.27 -5.20
C ALA A 63 7.74 9.06 -3.89
N LYS A 64 8.86 8.95 -3.15
CA LYS A 64 9.07 9.63 -1.86
C LYS A 64 9.12 11.15 -2.03
N LEU A 65 9.77 11.65 -3.06
CA LEU A 65 9.82 13.09 -3.37
C LEU A 65 8.42 13.70 -3.61
N ILE A 66 7.51 12.94 -4.22
CA ILE A 66 6.12 13.39 -4.39
C ILE A 66 5.36 13.30 -3.08
N PHE A 67 5.48 12.18 -2.36
CA PHE A 67 4.85 11.98 -1.07
C PHE A 67 5.21 13.08 -0.05
N ASP A 68 6.48 13.48 0.01
CA ASP A 68 6.98 14.53 0.92
C ASP A 68 6.43 15.93 0.61
N LYS A 69 5.92 16.17 -0.60
CA LYS A 69 5.26 17.42 -0.98
C LYS A 69 3.79 17.46 -0.56
N ILE A 70 3.21 16.33 -0.16
CA ILE A 70 1.82 16.25 0.28
C ILE A 70 1.74 16.73 1.73
N ARG A 71 1.15 17.90 1.95
CA ARG A 71 1.08 18.53 3.28
C ARG A 71 0.28 17.71 4.29
N GLN A 72 -0.79 17.06 3.85
CA GLN A 72 -1.68 16.25 4.68
C GLN A 72 -2.04 14.97 3.93
N PRO A 73 -1.16 13.95 3.96
CA PRO A 73 -1.45 12.67 3.33
C PRO A 73 -2.67 12.03 4.01
N ASN A 74 -3.61 11.53 3.20
CA ASN A 74 -4.74 10.75 3.67
C ASN A 74 -4.39 9.25 3.64
N ALA A 75 -5.36 8.40 4.03
CA ALA A 75 -5.19 6.95 4.09
C ALA A 75 -4.69 6.33 2.77
N ILE A 76 -5.11 6.88 1.62
CA ILE A 76 -4.73 6.39 0.29
C ILE A 76 -3.24 6.65 0.05
N GLU A 77 -2.75 7.87 0.22
CA GLU A 77 -1.34 8.16 -0.08
C GLU A 77 -0.38 7.44 0.87
N TYR A 78 -0.74 7.31 2.16
CA TYR A 78 0.02 6.49 3.09
C TYR A 78 0.07 5.02 2.65
N THR A 79 -1.08 4.44 2.27
CA THR A 79 -1.16 3.05 1.83
C THR A 79 -0.31 2.80 0.58
N ILE A 80 -0.41 3.68 -0.41
CA ILE A 80 0.36 3.58 -1.65
C ILE A 80 1.87 3.70 -1.37
N MET A 81 2.29 4.60 -0.49
CA MET A 81 3.71 4.76 -0.17
C MET A 81 4.27 3.54 0.61
N VAL A 82 3.53 3.02 1.60
CA VAL A 82 3.88 1.77 2.30
C VAL A 82 3.99 0.61 1.31
N ASN A 83 3.02 0.50 0.39
CA ASN A 83 3.05 -0.51 -0.67
C ASN A 83 4.27 -0.35 -1.59
N SER A 84 4.61 0.88 -1.96
CA SER A 84 5.75 1.19 -2.84
C SER A 84 7.07 0.75 -2.21
N TYR A 85 7.26 0.99 -0.90
CA TYR A 85 8.41 0.45 -0.18
C TYR A 85 8.40 -1.09 -0.15
N GLY A 86 7.25 -1.71 0.14
CA GLY A 86 7.11 -3.17 0.21
C GLY A 86 7.38 -3.88 -1.12
N LEU A 87 6.92 -3.34 -2.24
CA LEU A 87 7.17 -3.88 -3.59
C LEU A 87 8.66 -3.86 -3.97
N ASN A 88 9.42 -2.93 -3.41
CA ASN A 88 10.83 -2.73 -3.73
C ASN A 88 11.79 -3.30 -2.68
N GLY A 89 11.31 -4.20 -1.81
CA GLY A 89 12.13 -4.85 -0.78
C GLY A 89 12.59 -3.91 0.34
N MET A 90 12.01 -2.70 0.44
CA MET A 90 12.34 -1.70 1.44
C MET A 90 11.45 -1.87 2.69
N GLY A 91 11.36 -3.10 3.21
CA GLY A 91 10.43 -3.44 4.29
C GLY A 91 10.60 -2.61 5.55
N MET A 92 11.85 -2.30 5.95
CA MET A 92 12.10 -1.47 7.13
C MET A 92 11.53 -0.06 6.97
N GLN A 93 11.65 0.55 5.78
CA GLN A 93 11.07 1.85 5.47
C GLN A 93 9.55 1.79 5.42
N ALA A 94 8.98 0.71 4.86
CA ALA A 94 7.54 0.48 4.85
C ALA A 94 6.96 0.48 6.28
N ILE A 95 7.61 -0.25 7.19
CA ILE A 95 7.18 -0.39 8.58
C ILE A 95 7.42 0.89 9.40
N ALA A 96 8.56 1.56 9.18
CA ALA A 96 8.82 2.86 9.78
C ALA A 96 7.74 3.89 9.40
N LEU A 97 7.33 3.93 8.13
CA LEU A 97 6.23 4.79 7.69
C LEU A 97 4.89 4.33 8.27
N PHE A 98 4.59 3.02 8.25
CA PHE A 98 3.35 2.46 8.80
C PHE A 98 3.12 2.88 10.25
N HIS A 99 4.16 2.86 11.09
CA HIS A 99 4.06 3.28 12.49
C HIS A 99 3.86 4.78 12.70
N GLN A 100 4.09 5.60 11.68
CA GLN A 100 3.84 7.04 11.71
C GLN A 100 2.40 7.38 11.28
N ILE A 101 1.66 6.43 10.71
CA ILE A 101 0.29 6.67 10.25
C ILE A 101 -0.64 6.86 11.45
N PRO A 102 -1.42 7.95 11.52
CA PRO A 102 -2.46 8.12 12.53
C PRO A 102 -3.45 6.95 12.52
N ARG A 103 -3.86 6.48 13.69
CA ARG A 103 -4.71 5.27 13.81
C ARG A 103 -6.02 5.39 13.04
N GLU A 104 -6.58 6.59 12.98
CA GLU A 104 -7.81 6.92 12.26
C GLU A 104 -7.68 6.81 10.73
N LEU A 105 -6.46 6.82 10.20
CA LEU A 105 -6.18 6.62 8.77
C LEU A 105 -5.79 5.19 8.43
N LEU A 106 -5.61 4.31 9.43
CA LEU A 106 -5.28 2.91 9.20
C LEU A 106 -6.51 2.13 8.71
N GLY A 107 -6.48 1.75 7.44
CA GLY A 107 -7.47 0.85 6.84
C GLY A 107 -6.91 -0.55 6.63
N GLU A 108 -7.80 -1.50 6.32
CA GLU A 108 -7.43 -2.89 5.98
C GLU A 108 -6.33 -2.97 4.90
N ALA A 109 -6.43 -2.13 3.86
CA ALA A 109 -5.44 -2.09 2.78
C ALA A 109 -4.04 -1.71 3.28
N THR A 110 -3.94 -0.75 4.22
CA THR A 110 -2.69 -0.32 4.81
C THR A 110 -2.03 -1.44 5.61
N TYR A 111 -2.82 -2.17 6.41
CA TYR A 111 -2.35 -3.34 7.15
C TYR A 111 -1.84 -4.45 6.21
N VAL A 112 -2.58 -4.75 5.14
CA VAL A 112 -2.17 -5.74 4.13
C VAL A 112 -0.85 -5.34 3.47
N CYS A 113 -0.69 -4.07 3.08
CA CYS A 113 0.56 -3.58 2.50
C CYS A 113 1.74 -3.71 3.48
N ALA A 114 1.55 -3.38 4.75
CA ALA A 114 2.58 -3.53 5.78
C ALA A 114 2.94 -5.01 6.02
N LEU A 115 1.96 -5.91 6.12
CA LEU A 115 2.19 -7.35 6.29
C LEU A 115 2.91 -7.95 5.08
N ASN A 116 2.55 -7.55 3.85
CA ASN A 116 3.25 -7.97 2.64
C ASN A 116 4.70 -7.48 2.62
N ALA A 117 4.94 -6.22 3.02
CA ALA A 117 6.29 -5.68 3.13
C ALA A 117 7.15 -6.49 4.13
N CYS A 118 6.56 -6.89 5.26
CA CYS A 118 7.21 -7.79 6.21
C CYS A 118 7.49 -9.17 5.61
N SER A 119 6.51 -9.76 4.93
CA SER A 119 6.61 -11.08 4.29
C SER A 119 7.76 -11.13 3.27
N HIS A 120 7.88 -10.11 2.42
CA HIS A 120 8.93 -10.03 1.42
C HIS A 120 10.32 -9.72 2.00
N SER A 121 10.37 -9.08 3.17
CA SER A 121 11.62 -8.63 3.80
C SER A 121 12.06 -9.50 4.99
N GLY A 122 11.35 -10.60 5.26
CA GLY A 122 11.64 -11.49 6.39
C GLY A 122 11.36 -10.89 7.77
N LEU A 123 10.58 -9.82 7.87
CA LEU A 123 10.27 -9.13 9.13
C LEU A 123 9.09 -9.76 9.86
N VAL A 124 9.13 -11.07 10.08
CA VAL A 124 8.02 -11.86 10.65
C VAL A 124 7.66 -11.39 12.06
N GLY A 125 8.65 -10.92 12.83
CA GLY A 125 8.42 -10.32 14.15
C GLY A 125 7.48 -9.12 14.09
N GLU A 126 7.76 -8.18 13.19
CA GLU A 126 6.92 -7.00 12.98
C GLU A 126 5.54 -7.37 12.43
N ALA A 127 5.48 -8.32 11.48
CA ALA A 127 4.20 -8.82 10.97
C ALA A 127 3.28 -9.32 12.09
N ARG A 128 3.82 -10.11 13.03
CA ARG A 128 3.07 -10.60 14.19
C ARG A 128 2.58 -9.48 15.10
N LEU A 129 3.43 -8.49 15.37
CA LEU A 129 3.06 -7.35 16.22
C LEU A 129 1.92 -6.54 15.59
N ILE A 130 2.02 -6.27 14.29
CA ILE A 130 0.97 -5.58 13.53
C ILE A 130 -0.30 -6.41 13.57
N PHE A 131 -0.24 -7.69 13.19
CA PHE A 131 -1.41 -8.58 13.16
C PHE A 131 -2.12 -8.63 14.51
N LYS A 132 -1.38 -8.80 15.61
CA LYS A 132 -1.95 -8.85 16.96
C LYS A 132 -2.73 -7.59 17.32
N ASN A 133 -2.26 -6.42 16.90
CA ASN A 133 -2.86 -5.12 17.23
C ASN A 133 -4.08 -4.75 16.38
N ILE A 134 -4.43 -5.55 15.36
CA ILE A 134 -5.63 -5.33 14.55
C ILE A 134 -6.85 -5.84 15.33
N GLU A 135 -7.78 -4.94 15.64
CA GLU A 135 -9.01 -5.26 16.39
C GLU A 135 -9.93 -6.20 15.59
N MET A 136 -10.28 -5.81 14.36
CA MET A 136 -11.14 -6.60 13.46
C MET A 136 -10.32 -7.16 12.30
N LYS A 137 -10.03 -8.45 12.36
CA LYS A 137 -9.25 -9.16 11.33
C LYS A 137 -10.18 -9.78 10.29
N THR A 138 -10.06 -9.33 9.05
CA THR A 138 -10.79 -9.91 7.92
C THR A 138 -10.08 -11.18 7.42
N MET A 139 -10.79 -12.00 6.63
CA MET A 139 -10.20 -13.14 5.90
C MET A 139 -8.92 -12.76 5.15
N ARG A 140 -8.89 -11.56 4.53
CA ARG A 140 -7.74 -11.07 3.77
C ARG A 140 -6.54 -10.74 4.65
N ILE A 141 -6.76 -10.24 5.87
CA ILE A 141 -5.67 -10.04 6.84
C ILE A 141 -5.11 -11.40 7.30
N TYR A 142 -5.99 -12.38 7.60
CA TYR A 142 -5.57 -13.75 7.94
C TYR A 142 -4.75 -14.40 6.82
N SER A 143 -5.26 -14.37 5.58
CA SER A 143 -4.56 -15.00 4.45
C SER A 143 -3.18 -14.38 4.21
N THR A 144 -3.06 -13.05 4.35
CA THR A 144 -1.79 -12.34 4.20
C THR A 144 -0.79 -12.73 5.30
N MET A 145 -1.26 -12.86 6.55
CA MET A 145 -0.40 -13.29 7.66
C MET A 145 0.04 -14.75 7.54
N ILE A 146 -0.85 -15.64 7.10
CA ILE A 146 -0.57 -17.06 6.85
C ILE A 146 0.47 -17.21 5.72
N ASP A 147 0.36 -16.43 4.63
CA ASP A 147 1.38 -16.39 3.58
C ASP A 147 2.75 -15.96 4.13
N CYS A 148 2.77 -14.90 4.95
CA CYS A 148 3.99 -14.42 5.62
C CYS A 148 4.65 -15.52 6.47
N LEU A 149 3.88 -16.26 7.27
CA LEU A 149 4.38 -17.35 8.11
C LEU A 149 4.87 -18.54 7.28
N SER A 150 4.13 -18.88 6.21
CA SER A 150 4.47 -19.97 5.30
C SER A 150 5.83 -19.72 4.62
N ARG A 151 6.07 -18.50 4.13
CA ARG A 151 7.36 -18.10 3.54
C ARG A 151 8.50 -18.10 4.56
N ALA A 152 8.19 -17.86 5.82
CA ALA A 152 9.14 -17.95 6.92
C ALA A 152 9.35 -19.38 7.46
N SER A 153 8.73 -20.40 6.84
CA SER A 153 8.73 -21.80 7.31
C SER A 153 8.17 -22.00 8.72
N ALA A 154 7.33 -21.07 9.20
CA ALA A 154 6.68 -21.13 10.50
C ALA A 154 5.32 -21.84 10.40
N PHE A 155 5.33 -23.08 9.92
CA PHE A 155 4.11 -23.84 9.56
C PHE A 155 3.17 -24.07 10.74
N ASP A 156 3.69 -24.35 11.94
CA ASP A 156 2.87 -24.56 13.13
C ASP A 156 2.03 -23.31 13.45
N GLN A 157 2.66 -22.12 13.40
CA GLN A 157 1.97 -20.85 13.62
C GLN A 157 0.97 -20.55 12.50
N ALA A 158 1.27 -20.93 11.25
CA ALA A 158 0.34 -20.77 10.14
C ALA A 158 -0.92 -21.63 10.35
N GLN A 159 -0.75 -22.87 10.82
CA GLN A 159 -1.86 -23.77 11.15
C GLN A 159 -2.70 -23.24 12.32
N GLU A 160 -2.06 -22.74 13.37
CA GLU A 160 -2.75 -22.11 14.51
C GLU A 160 -3.67 -20.96 14.07
N LEU A 161 -3.23 -20.13 13.13
CA LEU A 161 -4.05 -19.04 12.59
C LEU A 161 -5.21 -19.54 11.72
N ILE A 162 -5.05 -20.64 11.00
CA ILE A 162 -6.14 -21.28 10.25
C ILE A 162 -7.21 -21.78 11.23
N ASP A 163 -6.79 -22.51 12.27
CA ASP A 163 -7.68 -23.04 13.29
C ASP A 163 -8.39 -21.92 14.06
N GLU A 164 -7.70 -20.82 14.36
CA GLU A 164 -8.29 -19.60 14.94
C GLU A 164 -9.36 -19.00 14.03
N TYR A 165 -9.05 -18.85 12.74
CA TYR A 165 -9.99 -18.31 11.77
C TYR A 165 -11.26 -19.19 11.67
N GLU A 166 -11.10 -20.50 11.52
CA GLU A 166 -12.22 -21.44 11.40
C GLU A 166 -13.09 -21.44 12.66
N ARG A 167 -12.49 -21.46 13.86
CA ARG A 167 -13.23 -21.45 15.14
C ARG A 167 -14.10 -20.20 15.29
N ASN A 168 -13.58 -19.04 14.87
CA ASN A 168 -14.28 -17.77 14.97
C ASN A 168 -15.35 -17.57 13.88
N HIS A 169 -15.33 -18.37 12.81
CA HIS A 169 -16.23 -18.24 11.66
C HIS A 169 -17.02 -19.52 11.35
N SER A 170 -17.01 -20.50 12.26
CA SER A 170 -17.80 -21.73 12.14
C SER A 170 -19.29 -21.43 12.39
N PRO A 171 -20.21 -21.93 11.56
CA PRO A 171 -21.65 -21.65 11.68
C PRO A 171 -22.29 -22.10 13.01
N GLU A 172 -21.63 -22.98 13.77
CA GLU A 172 -22.08 -23.45 15.09
C GLU A 172 -21.91 -22.40 16.21
N SER A 173 -21.09 -21.38 15.99
CA SER A 173 -20.81 -20.32 16.99
C SER A 173 -21.87 -19.19 17.02
N THR A 174 -22.80 -19.17 16.06
CA THR A 174 -23.93 -18.23 15.98
C THR A 174 -25.26 -18.76 16.55
N MET A 175 -25.27 -19.94 17.17
CA MET A 175 -26.48 -20.61 17.67
C MET A 175 -26.73 -20.47 19.18
N TYR A 176 -26.06 -19.55 19.87
CA TYR A 176 -26.30 -19.22 21.28
C TYR A 176 -26.35 -17.71 21.52
#